data_AF-A0A523JF20-F1
#
_entry.id   AF-A0A523JF20-F1
#
_cell.length_a   1.000
_cell.length_b   1.000
_cell.length_c   1.000
_cell.angle_alpha   90.00
_cell.angle_beta   90.00
_cell.angle_gamma   90.00
#
_symmetry.space_group_name_H-M   'P 1'
#
loop_
_entity.id
_entity.type
_entity.pdbx_description
1 polymer ?
#
loop_
_entity_poly.entity_id
_entity_poly.type
_entity_poly.pdbx_seq_one_letter_code
_entity_poly.pdbx_strand_id
1 'polypeptide(L)' 'MDPNKLTDVIYEVDHGLAWITINRPERYNAFTGHTIDELIRCFKAA' A
#
# COMPACT_ATOMS: atom_id res chain seq x y z
N MET A 1 -10.36 -3.36 5.87
CA MET A 1 -8.90 -3.52 5.70
C MET A 1 -8.26 -2.89 6.92
N ASP A 2 -7.47 -3.63 7.71
CA ASP A 2 -6.84 -3.06 8.92
C ASP A 2 -5.57 -2.28 8.51
N PRO A 3 -5.51 -0.95 8.67
CA PRO A 3 -4.34 -0.15 8.26
C PRO A 3 -3.06 -0.56 9.00
N ASN A 4 -3.20 -1.05 10.24
CA ASN A 4 -2.09 -1.54 11.07
C ASN A 4 -1.41 -2.83 10.54
N LYS A 5 -1.88 -3.41 9.43
CA LYS A 5 -1.29 -4.59 8.80
C LYS A 5 -0.48 -4.28 7.53
N LEU A 6 -0.47 -3.03 7.06
CA LEU A 6 0.39 -2.62 5.95
C LEU A 6 1.71 -2.12 6.50
N THR A 7 2.82 -2.67 6.01
CA THR A 7 4.16 -2.29 6.46
C THR A 7 4.98 -1.63 5.36
N ASP A 8 4.69 -1.94 4.09
CA ASP A 8 5.42 -1.44 2.93
C ASP A 8 4.63 -0.36 2.17
N VAL A 9 3.33 -0.25 2.42
CA VAL A 9 2.40 0.63 1.69
C VAL A 9 1.53 1.46 2.65
N ILE A 10 1.33 2.73 2.33
CA ILE A 10 0.34 3.60 2.95
C ILE A 10 -0.90 3.62 2.06
N TYR A 11 -2.07 3.41 2.66
CA TYR A 11 -3.36 3.43 1.98
C TYR A 11 -4.26 4.53 2.56
N GLU A 12 -4.67 5.48 1.74
CA GLU A 12 -5.53 6.60 2.12
C GLU A 12 -6.67 6.71 1.11
N VAL A 13 -7.89 6.98 1.57
CA VAL A 13 -9.05 7.21 0.70
C VAL A 13 -9.65 8.55 1.06
N ASP A 14 -9.77 9.42 0.08
CA ASP A 14 -10.37 10.73 0.24
C ASP A 14 -11.23 11.10 -0.98
N HIS A 15 -12.45 11.58 -0.75
CA HIS A 15 -13.40 11.98 -1.80
C HIS A 15 -13.57 10.99 -2.98
N GLY A 16 -13.53 9.68 -2.70
CA GLY A 16 -13.66 8.63 -3.73
C GLY A 16 -12.38 8.36 -4.53
N LEU A 17 -11.25 8.95 -4.14
CA LEU A 17 -9.92 8.68 -4.67
C LEU A 17 -9.11 7.90 -3.64
N ALA A 18 -8.60 6.74 -4.04
CA ALA A 18 -7.69 5.94 -3.24
C ALA A 18 -6.22 6.24 -3.63
N TRP A 19 -5.42 6.60 -2.63
CA TRP A 19 -3.98 6.79 -2.72
C TRP A 19 -3.27 5.57 -2.15
N ILE A 20 -2.36 5.00 -2.93
CA ILE A 20 -1.59 3.83 -2.57
C ILE A 20 -0.11 4.19 -2.73
N THR A 21 0.55 4.51 -1.62
CA THR A 21 1.95 4.98 -1.63
C THR A 21 2.86 3.90 -1.09
N ILE A 22 3.84 3.47 -1.89
CA ILE A 22 4.89 2.56 -1.43
C ILE A 22 5.87 3.37 -0.58
N ASN A 23 5.96 3.06 0.71
CA ASN A 23 6.72 3.82 1.69
C ASN A 23 7.91 3.02 2.20
N ARG A 24 8.89 2.79 1.31
CA ARG A 24 10.13 2.06 1.61
C ARG A 24 11.36 2.82 1.13
N PRO A 25 11.57 4.04 1.64
CA PRO A 25 12.66 4.90 1.17
C PRO A 25 14.04 4.25 1.34
N GLU A 26 14.22 3.40 2.36
CA GLU A 26 15.45 2.66 2.65
C GLU A 26 15.81 1.64 1.56
N ARG A 27 14.86 1.28 0.69
CA ARG A 27 15.06 0.41 -0.47
C ARG A 27 14.70 1.07 -1.78
N TYR A 28 14.71 2.40 -1.84
CA TYR A 28 14.31 3.17 -3.03
C TYR A 28 12.93 2.75 -3.59
N ASN A 29 12.01 2.36 -2.69
CA ASN A 29 10.68 1.85 -3.03
C ASN A 29 10.68 0.60 -3.94
N ALA A 30 11.76 -0.17 -3.96
CA ALA A 30 11.82 -1.43 -4.70
C ALA A 30 10.75 -2.41 -4.19
N PHE A 31 10.05 -3.05 -5.13
CA PHE A 31 8.97 -3.98 -4.80
C PHE A 31 9.54 -5.33 -4.36
N THR A 32 8.85 -5.97 -3.42
CA THR A 32 9.04 -7.37 -3.04
C THR A 32 7.73 -8.12 -3.20
N GLY A 33 7.74 -9.45 -3.10
CA GLY A 33 6.50 -10.24 -3.12
C GLY A 33 5.49 -9.77 -2.07
N HIS A 34 5.96 -9.42 -0.86
CA HIS A 34 5.12 -8.84 0.20
C HIS A 34 4.49 -7.51 -0.20
N THR A 35 5.29 -6.61 -0.81
CA THR A 35 4.79 -5.33 -1.33
C THR A 35 3.70 -5.54 -2.38
N ILE A 36 3.85 -6.53 -3.27
CA ILE A 36 2.83 -6.86 -4.27
C ILE A 36 1.54 -7.37 -3.62
N ASP A 37 1.64 -8.23 -2.61
CA ASP A 37 0.47 -8.72 -1.86
C ASP A 37 -0.29 -7.58 -1.17
N GLU A 38 0.42 -6.60 -0.60
CA GLU A 38 -0.17 -5.40 -0.02
C GLU A 38 -0.87 -4.53 -1.08
N LEU A 39 -0.25 -4.32 -2.24
CA LEU A 39 -0.86 -3.58 -3.34
C LEU A 39 -2.15 -4.26 -3.83
N ILE A 40 -2.15 -5.59 -4.00
CA ILE A 40 -3.36 -6.35 -4.39
C ILE A 40 -4.47 -6.16 -3.37
N ARG A 41 -4.16 -6.15 -2.07
CA ARG A 41 -5.14 -5.89 -1.02
C ARG A 41 -5.69 -4.47 -1.09
N CYS A 42 -4.84 -3.47 -1.34
CA CYS A 42 -5.26 -2.07 -1.51
C CYS A 42 -6.21 -1.92 -2.70
N PHE A 43 -5.87 -2.52 -3.85
CA PHE A 43 -6.70 -2.46 -5.05
C PHE A 43 -8.05 -3.16 -4.92
N LYS A 44 -8.14 -4.22 -4.11
CA LYS A 44 -9.41 -4.90 -3.82
C LYS A 44 -10.28 -4.13 -2.81
N ALA A 45 -9.70 -3.20 -2.07
CA ALA A 45 -10.40 -2.41 -1.05
C ALA A 45 -10.92 -1.08 -1.60
N ALA A 46 -10.33 -0.57 -2.68
CA ALA A 46 -10.80 0.57 -3.45
C ALA A 46 -12.05 0.20 -4.27
#